data_AF-A0A9D8VW61-F1
#
_entry.id   AF-A0A9D8VW61-F1
#
_cell.length_a   1.000
_cell.length_b   1.000
_cell.length_c   1.000
_cell.angle_alpha   90.00
_cell.angle_beta   90.00
_cell.angle_gamma   90.00
#
_symmetry.space_group_name_H-M   'P 1'
#
loop_
_entity.id
_entity.type
_entity.pdbx_description
1 polymer ?
#
loop_
_entity_poly.entity_id
_entity_poly.type
_entity_poly.pdbx_seq_one_letter_code
_entity_poly.pdbx_strand_id
1 'polypeptide(L)'
;MAANIISLDRARQERAATVSHAVWVDDFAIKVACAGDPMFWVRVKRPVGRVVHVTDFQRGAQSRATLADGLIAALLTAGTAMPVRLRFSDIVPMGSSAPQSGSRLTEAIEDVRVAADAVARRGGTSVRSLDIGPRGDKVDAEAVFAGH
;
A
#
# COMPACT_ATOMS: atom_id res chain seq x y z
N MET A 1 -14.26 -42.96 -3.48
CA MET A 1 -13.46 -41.75 -3.21
C MET A 1 -14.06 -40.61 -4.02
N ALA A 2 -14.75 -39.67 -3.38
CA ALA A 2 -15.34 -38.53 -4.07
C ALA A 2 -14.27 -37.45 -4.27
N ALA A 3 -14.03 -37.06 -5.52
CA ALA A 3 -13.19 -35.91 -5.83
C ALA A 3 -13.93 -34.63 -5.44
N ASN A 4 -13.43 -33.90 -4.44
CA ASN A 4 -13.91 -32.56 -4.10
C ASN A 4 -13.54 -31.61 -5.26
N ILE A 5 -14.50 -31.36 -6.15
CA ILE A 5 -14.38 -30.32 -7.18
C ILE A 5 -14.54 -28.98 -6.45
N ILE A 6 -13.43 -28.40 -6.02
CA ILE A 6 -13.40 -27.02 -5.52
C ILE A 6 -13.64 -26.14 -6.74
N SER A 7 -14.84 -25.56 -6.83
CA SER A 7 -15.16 -24.58 -7.88
C SER A 7 -14.14 -23.45 -7.83
N LEU A 8 -13.46 -23.21 -8.96
CA LEU A 8 -12.52 -22.11 -9.12
C LEU A 8 -13.17 -20.76 -8.81
N ASP A 9 -14.47 -20.60 -9.07
CA ASP A 9 -15.22 -19.39 -8.70
C ASP A 9 -15.42 -19.27 -7.19
N ARG A 10 -15.60 -20.38 -6.48
CA ARG A 10 -15.67 -20.40 -5.01
C ARG A 10 -14.32 -20.08 -4.38
N ALA A 11 -13.22 -20.62 -4.92
CA ALA A 11 -11.86 -20.26 -4.50
C ALA A 11 -11.51 -18.79 -4.82
N ARG A 12 -12.06 -18.23 -5.90
CA ARG A 12 -11.89 -16.83 -6.29
C ARG A 12 -12.73 -15.89 -5.43
N GLN A 13 -13.94 -16.29 -5.04
CA GLN A 13 -14.80 -15.57 -4.10
C GLN A 13 -14.29 -15.67 -2.65
N GLU A 14 -13.74 -16.81 -2.22
CA GLU A 14 -13.09 -16.97 -0.91
C GLU A 14 -11.77 -16.16 -0.85
N ARG A 15 -11.01 -16.07 -1.95
CA ARG A 15 -9.90 -15.11 -2.07
C ARG A 15 -10.37 -13.65 -2.03
N ALA A 16 -11.50 -13.32 -2.64
CA ALA A 16 -12.10 -11.99 -2.56
C ALA A 16 -12.65 -11.65 -1.16
N ALA A 17 -12.93 -12.67 -0.34
CA ALA A 17 -13.31 -12.52 1.07
C ALA A 17 -12.12 -12.41 2.03
N THR A 18 -10.89 -12.38 1.53
CA THR A 18 -9.68 -12.26 2.35
C THR A 18 -9.30 -10.77 2.46
N VAL A 19 -9.71 -10.15 3.57
CA VAL A 19 -9.56 -8.71 3.90
C VAL A 19 -10.42 -7.78 3.05
N SER A 20 -11.67 -7.57 3.49
CA SER A 20 -12.52 -6.49 2.98
C SER A 20 -11.91 -5.15 3.38
N HIS A 21 -11.20 -4.53 2.44
CA HIS A 21 -10.78 -3.14 2.57
C HIS A 21 -12.01 -2.23 2.48
N ALA A 22 -12.23 -1.41 3.52
CA ALA A 22 -13.17 -0.32 3.47
C ALA A 22 -12.50 0.90 2.83
N VAL A 23 -13.08 1.41 1.74
CA VAL A 23 -12.57 2.58 1.02
C VAL A 23 -13.48 3.77 1.29
N TRP A 24 -12.91 4.87 1.77
CA TRP A 24 -13.58 6.16 1.92
C TRP A 24 -12.93 7.19 1.02
N VAL A 25 -13.75 8.04 0.43
CA VAL A 25 -13.32 9.10 -0.49
C VAL A 25 -13.85 10.42 0.03
N ASP A 26 -12.96 11.39 0.18
CA ASP A 26 -13.31 12.79 0.42
C ASP A 26 -12.78 13.67 -0.73
N ASP A 27 -12.99 14.98 -0.62
CA ASP A 27 -12.60 15.96 -1.64
C ASP A 27 -11.07 16.07 -1.81
N PHE A 28 -10.29 15.61 -0.84
CA PHE A 28 -8.85 15.80 -0.76
C PHE A 28 -8.05 14.49 -0.79
N ALA A 29 -8.66 13.37 -0.41
CA ALA A 29 -7.98 12.10 -0.20
C ALA A 29 -8.89 10.88 -0.41
N ILE A 30 -8.23 9.76 -0.66
CA ILE A 30 -8.79 8.42 -0.64
C ILE A 30 -8.13 7.69 0.50
N LYS A 31 -8.94 7.10 1.36
CA LYS A 31 -8.49 6.37 2.54
C LYS A 31 -8.97 4.93 2.44
N VAL A 32 -8.07 3.99 2.69
CA VAL A 32 -8.36 2.57 2.76
C VAL A 32 -8.02 2.07 4.15
N ALA A 33 -8.97 1.42 4.83
CA ALA A 33 -8.70 0.71 6.07
C ALA A 33 -9.17 -0.74 6.02
N CYS A 34 -8.73 -1.54 6.98
CA CYS A 34 -9.19 -2.89 7.21
C CYS A 34 -10.24 -2.85 8.34
N ALA A 35 -11.43 -3.44 8.11
CA ALA A 35 -12.53 -3.40 9.07
C ALA A 35 -12.18 -4.02 10.45
N GLY A 36 -11.24 -4.97 10.49
CA GLY A 36 -10.81 -5.66 11.71
C GLY A 36 -9.50 -5.15 12.31
N ASP A 37 -8.88 -4.11 11.73
CA ASP A 37 -7.59 -3.62 12.17
C ASP A 37 -7.57 -2.09 12.19
N PRO A 38 -7.81 -1.48 13.37
CA PRO A 38 -7.84 -0.03 13.51
C PRO A 38 -6.46 0.61 13.40
N MET A 39 -5.39 -0.18 13.24
CA MET A 39 -4.03 0.30 12.98
C MET A 39 -3.63 0.16 11.52
N PHE A 40 -4.48 -0.43 10.64
CA PHE A 40 -4.23 -0.50 9.21
C PHE A 40 -4.80 0.74 8.49
N TRP A 41 -3.93 1.49 7.79
CA TRP A 41 -4.32 2.71 7.07
C TRP A 41 -3.46 2.90 5.83
N VAL A 42 -4.11 3.12 4.68
CA VAL A 42 -3.49 3.71 3.50
C VAL A 42 -4.26 4.97 3.16
N ARG A 43 -3.59 6.12 3.11
CA ARG A 43 -4.19 7.38 2.66
C ARG A 43 -3.40 7.95 1.50
N VAL A 44 -4.13 8.23 0.43
CA VAL A 44 -3.61 8.79 -0.81
C VAL A 44 -4.29 10.13 -1.03
N LYS A 45 -3.52 11.21 -1.19
CA LYS A 45 -4.10 12.49 -1.65
C LYS A 45 -4.68 12.29 -3.05
N ARG A 46 -5.80 12.94 -3.35
CA ARG A 46 -6.38 12.98 -4.69
C ARG A 46 -5.26 13.32 -5.70
N PRO A 47 -4.94 12.41 -6.63
CA PRO A 47 -3.79 12.62 -7.51
C PRO A 47 -4.06 13.76 -8.47
N VAL A 48 -3.05 14.62 -8.64
CA VAL A 48 -3.04 15.66 -9.66
C VAL A 48 -2.05 15.21 -10.74
N GLY A 49 -2.58 14.76 -11.88
CA GLY A 49 -1.78 14.13 -12.93
C GLY A 49 -1.34 12.71 -12.57
N ARG A 50 -0.10 12.33 -12.91
CA ARG A 50 0.43 10.97 -12.73
C ARG A 50 1.33 10.79 -11.50
N VAL A 51 1.38 11.80 -10.62
CA VAL A 51 2.11 11.72 -9.36
C VAL A 51 1.12 11.48 -8.24
N VAL A 52 1.33 10.40 -7.49
CA VAL A 52 0.48 10.00 -6.39
C VAL A 52 1.22 10.22 -5.07
N HIS A 53 0.55 10.87 -4.12
CA HIS A 53 1.09 11.15 -2.80
C HIS A 53 0.38 10.29 -1.75
N VAL A 54 1.14 9.43 -1.06
CA VAL A 54 0.73 8.60 0.06
C VAL A 54 1.16 9.31 1.35
N THR A 55 0.21 9.71 2.18
CA THR A 55 0.47 10.49 3.41
C THR A 55 0.39 9.66 4.68
N ASP A 56 -0.32 8.54 4.62
CA ASP A 56 -0.44 7.61 5.73
C ASP A 56 -0.30 6.20 5.15
N PHE A 57 0.63 5.44 5.70
CA PHE A 57 0.93 4.09 5.22
C PHE A 57 1.33 3.22 6.41
N GLN A 58 0.37 2.49 6.95
CA GLN A 58 0.53 1.70 8.16
C GLN A 58 -0.12 0.34 8.00
N ARG A 59 0.66 -0.71 8.26
CA ARG A 59 0.24 -2.11 8.11
C ARG A 59 -0.67 -2.60 9.24
N GLY A 60 -0.55 -2.04 10.43
CA GLY A 60 -1.17 -2.64 11.62
C GLY A 60 -0.73 -4.09 11.79
N ALA A 61 -1.65 -4.97 12.20
CA ALA A 61 -1.41 -6.41 12.31
C ALA A 61 -1.45 -7.15 10.95
N GLN A 62 -1.80 -6.48 9.84
CA GLN A 62 -1.95 -7.13 8.53
C GLN A 62 -0.62 -7.54 7.90
N SER A 63 -0.64 -8.23 6.76
CA SER A 63 0.59 -8.55 6.02
C SER A 63 1.07 -7.37 5.14
N ARG A 64 2.34 -7.38 4.72
CA ARG A 64 2.85 -6.39 3.74
C ARG A 64 2.12 -6.45 2.41
N ALA A 65 1.73 -7.67 1.99
CA ALA A 65 0.93 -7.88 0.80
C ALA A 65 -0.44 -7.20 0.93
N THR A 66 -1.10 -7.35 2.09
CA THR A 66 -2.38 -6.67 2.38
C THR A 66 -2.24 -5.15 2.34
N LEU A 67 -1.14 -4.60 2.89
CA LEU A 67 -0.87 -3.16 2.82
C LEU A 67 -0.68 -2.68 1.38
N ALA A 68 0.06 -3.45 0.58
CA ALA A 68 0.22 -3.19 -0.85
C ALA A 68 -1.11 -3.27 -1.62
N ASP A 69 -1.95 -4.25 -1.31
CA ASP A 69 -3.30 -4.40 -1.88
C ASP A 69 -4.20 -3.21 -1.51
N GLY A 70 -4.09 -2.69 -0.29
CA GLY A 70 -4.78 -1.48 0.14
C GLY A 70 -4.35 -0.24 -0.65
N LEU A 71 -3.05 -0.09 -0.94
CA LEU A 71 -2.55 0.97 -1.81
C LEU A 71 -3.07 0.83 -3.24
N ILE A 72 -3.05 -0.39 -3.79
CA ILE A 72 -3.59 -0.69 -5.11
C ILE A 72 -5.08 -0.35 -5.17
N ALA A 73 -5.86 -0.69 -4.14
CA ALA A 73 -7.27 -0.33 -4.06
C ALA A 73 -7.45 1.20 -4.08
N ALA A 74 -6.65 1.95 -3.32
CA ALA A 74 -6.68 3.41 -3.32
C ALA A 74 -6.39 3.99 -4.72
N LEU A 75 -5.38 3.46 -5.43
CA LEU A 75 -5.03 3.88 -6.78
C LEU A 75 -6.15 3.62 -7.79
N LEU A 76 -6.79 2.45 -7.70
CA LEU A 76 -7.92 2.10 -8.56
C LEU A 76 -9.12 3.01 -8.31
N THR A 77 -9.44 3.28 -7.05
CA THR A 77 -10.49 4.25 -6.68
C THR A 77 -10.15 5.67 -7.17
N ALA A 78 -8.87 6.03 -7.22
CA ALA A 78 -8.41 7.29 -7.78
C ALA A 78 -8.47 7.37 -9.32
N GLY A 79 -8.84 6.27 -10.00
CA GLY A 79 -8.76 6.17 -11.46
C GLY A 79 -7.32 6.18 -12.01
N THR A 80 -6.33 5.91 -11.15
CA THR A 80 -4.92 5.89 -11.54
C THR A 80 -4.48 4.47 -11.83
N ALA A 81 -4.53 4.08 -13.10
CA ALA A 81 -4.10 2.73 -13.53
C ALA A 81 -2.61 2.48 -13.27
N MET A 82 -1.76 3.47 -13.58
CA MET A 82 -0.33 3.42 -13.32
C MET A 82 0.23 4.83 -13.03
N PRO A 83 0.75 5.09 -11.82
CA PRO A 83 1.44 6.34 -11.54
C PRO A 83 2.81 6.36 -12.22
N VAL A 84 3.27 7.55 -12.62
CA VAL A 84 4.68 7.78 -12.99
C VAL A 84 5.56 7.77 -11.74
N ARG A 85 4.99 8.23 -10.63
CA ARG A 85 5.70 8.39 -9.36
C ARG A 85 4.77 8.18 -8.17
N LEU A 86 5.24 7.43 -7.17
CA LEU A 86 4.65 7.35 -5.84
C LEU A 86 5.55 8.06 -4.84
N ARG A 87 4.98 9.02 -4.11
CA ARG A 87 5.64 9.70 -3.00
C ARG A 87 5.01 9.26 -1.69
N PHE A 88 5.80 8.65 -0.84
CA PHE A 88 5.44 8.33 0.53
C PHE A 88 6.02 9.42 1.42
N SER A 89 5.18 10.07 2.22
CA SER A 89 5.59 11.16 3.10
C SER A 89 5.11 10.89 4.52
N ASP A 90 5.98 11.17 5.48
CA ASP A 90 5.69 11.04 6.91
C ASP A 90 5.29 9.61 7.32
N ILE A 91 5.90 8.58 6.72
CA ILE A 91 5.57 7.20 7.06
C ILE A 91 6.07 6.88 8.47
N VAL A 92 5.11 6.60 9.35
CA VAL A 92 5.37 6.32 10.76
C VAL A 92 5.54 4.81 10.95
N PRO A 93 6.67 4.35 11.51
CA PRO A 93 6.85 2.94 11.84
C PRO A 93 5.78 2.41 12.79
N MET A 94 5.46 1.12 12.70
CA MET A 94 4.48 0.48 13.58
C MET A 94 4.79 0.71 15.08
N GLY A 95 3.78 1.12 15.85
CA GLY A 95 3.86 1.25 17.32
C GLY A 95 4.58 2.50 17.83
N SER A 96 4.39 3.65 17.19
CA SER A 96 5.17 4.89 17.34
C SER A 96 5.03 5.67 18.65
N SER A 97 4.50 5.09 19.72
CA SER A 97 4.52 5.72 21.05
C SER A 97 5.91 5.67 21.74
N ALA A 98 6.94 5.11 21.10
CA ALA A 98 8.33 5.18 21.58
C ALA A 98 9.33 5.25 20.41
N PRO A 99 10.19 6.28 20.34
CA PRO A 99 11.24 6.40 19.33
C PRO A 99 12.47 5.59 19.76
N GLN A 100 13.32 5.19 18.80
CA GLN A 100 14.66 4.59 18.98
C GLN A 100 14.83 3.05 18.92
N SER A 101 14.14 2.34 18.01
CA SER A 101 14.64 1.02 17.57
C SER A 101 14.81 0.98 16.06
N GLY A 102 16.06 0.89 15.58
CA GLY A 102 16.40 0.86 14.14
C GLY A 102 15.66 -0.24 13.36
N SER A 103 15.25 -1.33 14.01
CA SER A 103 14.42 -2.38 13.43
C SER A 103 13.08 -1.88 12.86
N ARG A 104 12.46 -0.86 13.47
CA ARG A 104 11.15 -0.35 13.05
C ARG A 104 11.23 0.52 11.80
N LEU A 105 12.28 1.34 11.69
CA LEU A 105 12.55 2.07 10.45
C LEU A 105 12.81 1.08 9.31
N THR A 106 13.56 0.01 9.57
CA THR A 106 13.74 -1.08 8.59
C THR A 106 12.40 -1.70 8.17
N GLU A 107 11.48 -1.95 9.10
CA GLU A 107 10.16 -2.48 8.74
C GLU A 107 9.36 -1.54 7.85
N ALA A 108 9.34 -0.24 8.14
CA ALA A 108 8.65 0.75 7.31
C ALA A 108 9.27 0.88 5.91
N ILE A 109 10.60 0.80 5.81
CA ILE A 109 11.33 0.77 4.54
C ILE A 109 10.92 -0.46 3.71
N GLU A 110 10.85 -1.64 4.34
CA GLU A 110 10.41 -2.87 3.68
C GLU A 110 8.93 -2.82 3.25
N ASP A 111 8.06 -2.21 4.06
CA ASP A 111 6.65 -2.00 3.71
C ASP A 111 6.54 -1.15 2.42
N VAL A 112 7.30 -0.06 2.32
CA VAL A 112 7.37 0.80 1.13
C VAL A 112 7.90 0.03 -0.09
N ARG A 113 8.99 -0.73 0.07
CA ARG A 113 9.59 -1.54 -1.01
C ARG A 113 8.60 -2.53 -1.59
N VAL A 114 7.97 -3.34 -0.73
CA VAL A 114 6.98 -4.35 -1.15
C VAL A 114 5.79 -3.70 -1.85
N ALA A 115 5.35 -2.53 -1.37
CA ALA A 115 4.23 -1.81 -1.97
C ALA A 115 4.58 -1.24 -3.35
N ALA A 116 5.74 -0.59 -3.50
CA ALA A 116 6.21 -0.08 -4.78
C ALA A 116 6.35 -1.21 -5.82
N ASP A 117 6.94 -2.35 -5.42
CA ASP A 117 7.08 -3.52 -6.29
C ASP A 117 5.73 -4.13 -6.68
N ALA A 118 4.76 -4.17 -5.77
CA ALA A 118 3.41 -4.65 -6.06
C ALA A 118 2.71 -3.75 -7.09
N VAL A 119 2.84 -2.42 -6.95
CA VAL A 119 2.28 -1.47 -7.92
C VAL A 119 2.96 -1.62 -9.28
N ALA A 120 4.30 -1.74 -9.34
CA ALA A 120 5.03 -1.96 -10.58
C ALA A 120 4.57 -3.24 -11.29
N ARG A 121 4.51 -4.37 -10.57
CA ARG A 121 4.05 -5.65 -11.11
C ARG A 121 2.62 -5.59 -11.64
N ARG A 122 1.72 -4.92 -10.92
CA ARG A 122 0.34 -4.72 -11.38
C ARG A 122 0.29 -3.91 -12.68
N GLY A 123 1.13 -2.89 -12.79
CA GLY A 123 1.23 -2.06 -13.99
C GLY A 123 1.98 -2.70 -15.16
N GLY A 124 2.52 -3.92 -15.01
CA GLY A 124 3.34 -4.55 -16.05
C GLY A 124 4.67 -3.84 -16.29
N THR A 125 5.19 -3.13 -15.28
CA THR A 125 6.44 -2.35 -15.36
C THR A 125 7.38 -2.71 -14.22
N SER A 126 8.49 -1.97 -14.08
CA SER A 126 9.47 -2.11 -13.02
C SER A 126 9.67 -0.78 -12.29
N VAL A 127 10.11 -0.86 -11.04
CA VAL A 127 10.59 0.30 -10.29
C VAL A 127 11.93 0.70 -10.90
N ARG A 128 12.00 1.91 -11.48
CA ARG A 128 13.22 2.47 -12.08
C ARG A 128 14.17 2.96 -11.00
N SER A 129 13.64 3.67 -10.01
CA SER A 129 14.39 4.12 -8.84
C SER A 129 13.48 4.15 -7.62
N LEU A 130 14.08 3.91 -6.47
CA LEU A 130 13.42 3.96 -5.18
C LEU A 130 14.35 4.64 -4.18
N ASP A 131 14.10 5.92 -3.97
CA ASP A 131 14.85 6.73 -3.01
C ASP A 131 14.13 6.67 -1.68
N ILE A 132 14.79 6.16 -0.64
CA ILE A 132 14.22 6.03 0.71
C ILE A 132 15.19 6.64 1.70
N GLY A 133 14.69 7.54 2.53
CA GLY A 133 15.50 8.23 3.54
C GLY A 133 14.77 8.33 4.88
N PRO A 134 15.49 8.19 6.01
CA PRO A 134 14.91 8.54 7.29
C PRO A 134 14.68 10.06 7.37
N ARG A 135 13.59 10.45 8.01
CA ARG A 135 13.26 11.83 8.38
C ARG A 135 12.94 11.88 9.86
N GLY A 136 13.98 12.04 10.68
CA GLY A 136 13.87 11.85 12.13
C GLY A 136 13.54 10.40 12.45
N ASP A 137 12.38 10.16 13.07
CA ASP A 137 11.83 8.84 13.41
C ASP A 137 10.83 8.30 12.38
N LYS A 138 10.70 8.98 11.23
CA LYS A 138 9.83 8.60 10.12
C LYS A 138 10.63 8.22 8.87
N VAL A 139 9.91 7.75 7.85
CA VAL A 139 10.46 7.45 6.53
C VAL A 139 9.77 8.31 5.48
N ASP A 140 10.56 8.97 4.65
CA ASP A 140 10.10 9.52 3.37
C ASP A 140 10.66 8.65 2.25
N ALA A 141 9.86 8.43 1.21
CA ALA A 141 10.29 7.64 0.06
C ALA A 141 9.67 8.13 -1.25
N GLU A 142 10.39 7.92 -2.34
CA GLU A 142 9.92 8.20 -3.69
C GLU A 142 10.24 7.02 -4.60
N ALA A 143 9.20 6.39 -5.15
CA ALA A 143 9.33 5.38 -6.20
C ALA A 143 9.03 6.01 -7.55
N VAL A 144 9.94 5.84 -8.51
CA VAL A 144 9.75 6.21 -9.91
C VAL A 144 9.62 4.94 -10.72
N PHE A 145 8.61 4.85 -11.58
CA PHE A 145 8.38 3.69 -12.42
C PHE A 145 8.96 3.89 -13.81
N ALA A 146 9.37 2.80 -14.46
CA ALA A 146 9.76 2.86 -15.87
C ALA A 146 8.55 3.28 -16.72
N GLY A 147 8.74 4.29 -17.57
CA GLY A 147 7.69 4.83 -18.42
C GLY A 147 7.30 3.86 -19.53
N HIS A 148 6.01 3.90 -19.89
CA HIS A 148 5.49 3.43 -21.17
C HIS A 148 5.20 4.63 -22.06
#